data_AF-A0A0N9WTP4-F1
#
_entry.id   AF-A0A0N9WTP4-F1
#
_cell.length_a   1.000
_cell.length_b   1.000
_cell.length_c   1.000
_cell.angle_alpha   90.00
_cell.angle_beta   90.00
_cell.angle_gamma   90.00
#
_symmetry.space_group_name_H-M   'P 1'
#
loop_
_entity.id
_entity.type
_entity.pdbx_description
1 polymer ?
#
loop_
_entity_poly.entity_id
_entity_poly.type
_entity_poly.pdbx_seq_one_letter_code
_entity_poly.pdbx_strand_id
1 'polypeptide(L)'
;MYPIKGAQKNIVTIKMQSSRSRDFTQAYKEAGIPRSAKKDYTWHHVDDFDPKTGNTTMQLVRKSAHEATYPHGGSVAQYEKHFKVNYDSSESVLAASKKGWLANKIPNTKVKPGRCS
;
A
#
# COMPACT_ATOMS: atom_id res chain seq x y z
N MET A 1 -8.59 -16.12 -3.99
CA MET A 1 -7.28 -15.67 -3.48
C MET A 1 -6.15 -16.22 -4.36
N TYR A 2 -4.94 -15.65 -4.36
CA TYR A 2 -3.81 -16.17 -5.15
C TYR A 2 -3.33 -17.54 -4.64
N PRO A 3 -3.12 -18.54 -5.51
CA PRO A 3 -2.61 -19.85 -5.10
C PRO A 3 -1.11 -19.77 -4.79
N ILE A 4 -0.72 -20.11 -3.56
CA ILE A 4 0.68 -20.09 -3.10
C ILE A 4 1.41 -21.40 -3.44
N LYS A 5 2.72 -21.32 -3.66
CA LYS A 5 3.62 -22.47 -3.82
C LYS A 5 4.81 -22.35 -2.87
N GLY A 6 5.19 -23.45 -2.22
CA GLY A 6 6.35 -23.49 -1.32
C GLY A 6 6.22 -22.45 -0.18
N ALA A 7 7.23 -21.59 -0.06
CA ALA A 7 7.30 -20.56 1.00
C ALA A 7 6.52 -19.26 0.69
N GLN A 8 5.78 -19.19 -0.42
CA GLN A 8 5.02 -18.00 -0.80
C GLN A 8 3.88 -17.70 0.16
N LYS A 9 3.55 -16.41 0.30
CA LYS A 9 2.44 -15.94 1.12
C LYS A 9 1.53 -15.02 0.31
N ASN A 10 0.25 -15.33 0.23
CA ASN A 10 -0.77 -14.48 -0.39
C ASN A 10 -1.42 -13.50 0.62
N ILE A 11 -1.06 -13.61 1.90
CA ILE A 11 -1.36 -12.67 2.98
C ILE A 11 -0.03 -12.24 3.60
N VAL A 12 0.20 -10.94 3.68
CA VAL A 12 1.42 -10.38 4.29
C VAL A 12 1.10 -9.13 5.08
N THR A 13 1.88 -8.86 6.12
CA THR A 13 1.81 -7.59 6.86
C THR A 13 2.89 -6.65 6.34
N ILE A 14 2.53 -5.41 6.06
CA ILE A 14 3.47 -4.37 5.65
C ILE A 14 3.28 -3.11 6.50
N LYS A 15 4.29 -2.24 6.51
CA LYS A 15 4.11 -0.85 6.91
C LYS A 15 3.53 -0.04 5.74
N MET A 16 2.47 0.71 5.97
CA MET A 16 1.87 1.60 4.98
C MET A 16 2.82 2.74 4.64
N GLN A 17 3.15 2.86 3.36
CA GLN A 17 4.10 3.85 2.85
C GLN A 17 3.42 5.10 2.30
N SER A 18 2.11 5.22 2.54
CA SER A 18 1.27 6.28 2.00
C SER A 18 1.23 6.33 0.47
N SER A 19 1.56 5.21 -0.18
CA SER A 19 1.36 5.04 -1.62
C SER A 19 1.05 3.60 -1.96
N ARG A 20 -0.07 3.39 -2.68
CA ARG A 20 -0.54 2.05 -3.07
C ARG A 20 0.52 1.32 -3.90
N SER A 21 1.21 2.04 -4.77
CA SER A 21 2.29 1.47 -5.60
C SER A 21 3.47 0.95 -4.78
N ARG A 22 3.84 1.67 -3.71
CA ARG A 22 4.92 1.31 -2.79
C ARG A 22 4.50 0.13 -1.92
N ASP A 23 3.28 0.16 -1.41
CA ASP A 23 2.69 -0.92 -0.64
C ASP A 23 2.63 -2.21 -1.44
N PHE A 24 2.17 -2.16 -2.69
CA PHE A 24 2.12 -3.33 -3.57
C PHE A 24 3.51 -3.88 -3.84
N THR A 25 4.50 -3.00 -4.00
CA THR A 25 5.91 -3.39 -4.16
C THR A 25 6.41 -4.15 -2.93
N GLN A 26 6.14 -3.63 -1.73
CA GLN A 26 6.52 -4.28 -0.48
C GLN A 26 5.80 -5.62 -0.31
N ALA A 27 4.49 -5.65 -0.58
CA ALA A 27 3.69 -6.87 -0.46
C ALA A 27 4.20 -7.99 -1.36
N TYR A 28 4.52 -7.69 -2.64
CA TYR A 28 5.15 -8.69 -3.52
C TYR A 28 6.50 -9.20 -3.00
N LYS A 29 7.31 -8.32 -2.40
CA LYS A 29 8.60 -8.68 -1.82
C LYS A 29 8.42 -9.61 -0.61
N GLU A 30 7.57 -9.25 0.34
CA GLU A 30 7.28 -10.06 1.54
C GLU A 30 6.61 -11.40 1.19
N ALA A 31 5.81 -11.40 0.12
CA ALA A 31 5.07 -12.57 -0.34
C ALA A 31 5.95 -13.62 -1.02
N GLY A 32 7.13 -13.25 -1.52
CA GLY A 32 7.92 -14.09 -2.42
C GLY A 32 7.18 -14.39 -3.74
N ILE A 33 6.23 -13.54 -4.13
CA ILE A 33 5.39 -13.72 -5.33
C ILE A 33 5.94 -12.81 -6.44
N PRO A 34 6.14 -13.33 -7.67
CA PRO A 34 6.60 -12.51 -8.78
C PRO A 34 5.56 -11.45 -9.17
N ARG A 35 6.03 -10.25 -9.52
CA ARG A 35 5.16 -9.13 -9.92
C ARG A 35 4.34 -9.40 -11.18
N SER A 36 4.64 -10.49 -11.93
CA SER A 36 3.83 -10.95 -13.06
C SER A 36 2.40 -11.33 -12.66
N ALA A 37 2.16 -11.68 -11.38
CA ALA A 37 0.83 -11.96 -10.85
C ALA A 37 -0.14 -10.77 -10.93
N LYS A 38 0.36 -9.54 -11.09
CA LYS A 38 -0.45 -8.30 -11.21
C LYS A 38 -1.41 -8.29 -12.41
N LYS A 39 -1.28 -9.22 -13.34
CA LYS A 39 -2.16 -9.36 -14.51
C LYS A 39 -3.60 -9.66 -14.08
N ASP A 40 -3.77 -10.66 -13.21
CA ASP A 40 -5.10 -11.15 -12.81
C ASP A 40 -5.42 -10.87 -11.34
N TYR A 41 -4.42 -10.45 -10.57
CA TYR A 41 -4.52 -10.22 -9.14
C TYR A 41 -4.18 -8.78 -8.75
N THR A 42 -4.74 -8.34 -7.64
CA THR A 42 -4.43 -7.07 -6.99
C THR A 42 -4.28 -7.27 -5.49
N TRP A 43 -3.42 -6.46 -4.87
CA TRP A 43 -3.31 -6.44 -3.42
C TRP A 43 -4.45 -5.61 -2.84
N HIS A 44 -5.17 -6.21 -1.90
CA HIS A 44 -6.22 -5.57 -1.13
C HIS A 44 -5.65 -5.18 0.24
N HIS A 45 -5.86 -3.93 0.64
CA HIS A 45 -5.59 -3.45 1.99
C HIS A 45 -6.76 -3.83 2.89
N VAL A 46 -6.56 -4.77 3.81
CA VAL A 46 -7.58 -5.18 4.79
C VAL A 46 -7.89 -4.00 5.73
N ASP A 47 -9.07 -3.95 6.34
CA ASP A 47 -9.49 -2.87 7.25
C ASP A 47 -8.90 -3.01 8.68
N ASP A 48 -7.58 -3.13 8.80
CA ASP A 48 -6.86 -3.44 10.04
C ASP A 48 -5.65 -2.53 10.35
N PHE A 49 -5.69 -1.28 9.88
CA PHE A 49 -4.58 -0.33 10.04
C PHE A 49 -4.29 -0.04 11.51
N ASP A 50 -3.04 -0.26 11.92
CA ASP A 50 -2.53 0.18 13.23
C ASP A 50 -1.77 1.51 13.10
N PRO A 51 -2.33 2.64 13.56
CA PRO A 51 -1.68 3.95 13.48
C PRO A 51 -0.42 4.10 14.34
N LYS A 52 -0.23 3.23 15.35
CA LYS A 52 0.96 3.26 16.22
C LYS A 52 2.17 2.67 15.50
N THR A 53 1.98 1.52 14.85
CA THR A 53 3.07 0.78 14.19
C THR A 53 3.19 1.06 12.70
N GLY A 54 2.10 1.54 12.08
CA GLY A 54 1.97 1.75 10.64
C GLY A 54 1.58 0.49 9.88
N ASN A 55 1.25 -0.60 10.57
CA ASN A 55 1.04 -1.90 9.95
C ASN A 55 -0.38 -2.05 9.37
N THR A 56 -0.47 -2.82 8.28
CA THR A 56 -1.72 -3.32 7.69
C THR A 56 -1.50 -4.69 7.09
N THR A 57 -2.57 -5.48 6.98
CA THR A 57 -2.58 -6.72 6.22
C THR A 57 -2.91 -6.47 4.75
N MET A 58 -2.09 -7.05 3.87
CA MET A 58 -2.28 -7.09 2.43
C MET A 58 -2.70 -8.48 2.00
N GLN A 59 -3.76 -8.59 1.20
CA GLN A 59 -4.24 -9.85 0.64
C GLN A 59 -4.21 -9.84 -0.88
N LEU A 60 -3.58 -10.84 -1.51
CA LEU A 60 -3.53 -10.95 -2.97
C LEU A 60 -4.80 -11.67 -3.47
N VAL A 61 -5.72 -10.89 -4.03
CA VAL A 61 -7.04 -11.34 -4.47
C VAL A 61 -7.19 -11.20 -5.99
N ARG A 62 -8.11 -11.95 -6.59
CA ARG A 62 -8.43 -11.80 -8.02
C ARG A 62 -9.07 -10.41 -8.23
N LYS A 63 -8.75 -9.74 -9.33
CA LYS A 63 -9.30 -8.41 -9.64
C LYS A 63 -10.83 -8.41 -9.66
N SER A 64 -11.44 -9.39 -10.31
CA SER A 64 -12.91 -9.52 -10.34
C SER A 64 -13.54 -9.62 -8.96
N ALA A 65 -12.91 -10.35 -8.03
CA ALA A 65 -13.39 -10.45 -6.66
C ALA A 65 -13.20 -9.15 -5.86
N HIS A 66 -12.15 -8.38 -6.16
CA HIS A 66 -11.91 -7.08 -5.55
C HIS A 66 -12.88 -6.00 -6.05
N GLU A 67 -13.20 -6.02 -7.34
CA GLU A 67 -14.12 -5.06 -7.96
C GLU A 67 -15.57 -5.31 -7.52
N ALA A 68 -15.95 -6.57 -7.30
CA ALA A 68 -17.27 -6.95 -6.82
C ALA A 68 -17.59 -6.44 -5.40
N THR A 69 -16.58 -5.99 -4.64
CA THR A 69 -16.76 -5.47 -3.27
C THR A 69 -16.68 -3.94 -3.19
N TYR A 70 -16.66 -3.23 -4.32
CA TYR A 70 -16.69 -1.76 -4.29
C TYR A 70 -18.08 -1.20 -3.95
N PRO A 71 -18.14 -0.06 -3.22
CA PRO A 71 -17.02 0.64 -2.58
C PRO A 71 -16.62 -0.05 -1.26
N HIS A 72 -15.32 -0.24 -1.04
CA HIS A 72 -14.80 -0.69 0.26
C HIS A 72 -13.79 0.32 0.83
N GLY A 73 -13.99 0.68 2.10
CA GLY A 73 -12.99 1.35 2.91
C GLY A 73 -12.09 0.31 3.55
N GLY A 74 -10.83 0.23 3.11
CA GLY A 74 -9.81 -0.60 3.77
C GLY A 74 -8.86 0.27 4.61
N SER A 75 -7.71 -0.29 4.98
CA SER A 75 -6.68 0.44 5.75
C SER A 75 -6.27 1.78 5.15
N VAL A 76 -6.42 1.97 3.83
CA VAL A 76 -6.20 3.28 3.19
C VAL A 76 -7.15 4.34 3.75
N ALA A 77 -8.45 4.04 3.85
CA ALA A 77 -9.43 4.98 4.40
C ALA A 77 -9.19 5.24 5.90
N GLN A 78 -8.79 4.21 6.66
CA GLN A 78 -8.41 4.35 8.07
C GLN A 78 -7.18 5.25 8.23
N TYR A 79 -6.16 5.07 7.39
CA TYR A 79 -4.95 5.91 7.35
C TYR A 79 -5.29 7.37 7.04
N GLU A 80 -6.05 7.61 5.96
CA GLU A 80 -6.46 8.96 5.54
C GLU A 80 -7.26 9.67 6.64
N LYS A 81 -8.21 8.96 7.27
CA LYS A 81 -9.01 9.49 8.39
C LYS A 81 -8.15 9.81 9.61
N HIS A 82 -7.21 8.95 9.97
CA HIS A 82 -6.38 9.13 11.15
C HIS A 82 -5.38 10.29 11.00
N PHE A 83 -4.70 10.37 9.85
CA PHE A 83 -3.69 11.40 9.61
C PHE A 83 -4.23 12.66 8.93
N LYS A 84 -5.49 12.67 8.51
CA LYS A 84 -6.13 13.77 7.77
C LYS A 84 -5.37 14.16 6.50
N VAL A 85 -4.97 13.14 5.73
CA VAL A 85 -4.22 13.29 4.48
C VAL A 85 -4.88 12.49 3.38
N ASN A 86 -4.60 12.84 2.13
CA ASN A 86 -4.96 12.02 0.98
C ASN A 86 -3.84 11.00 0.71
N TYR A 87 -4.18 9.72 0.59
CA TYR A 87 -3.24 8.65 0.25
C TYR A 87 -2.69 8.89 -1.16
N ASP A 88 -1.45 8.46 -1.41
CA ASP A 88 -0.68 8.75 -2.64
C ASP A 88 -0.26 10.23 -2.82
N SER A 89 -0.60 11.14 -1.91
CA SER A 89 -0.07 12.52 -1.95
C SER A 89 1.40 12.59 -1.49
N SER A 90 2.18 13.49 -2.08
CA SER A 90 3.58 13.73 -1.68
C SER A 90 3.72 14.04 -0.19
N GLU A 91 2.80 14.81 0.37
CA GLU A 91 2.77 15.17 1.80
C GLU A 91 2.57 13.93 2.68
N SER A 92 1.63 13.06 2.32
CA SER A 92 1.36 11.83 3.06
C SER A 92 2.54 10.85 3.02
N VAL A 93 3.25 10.77 1.88
CA VAL A 93 4.46 9.96 1.74
C VAL A 93 5.61 10.54 2.55
N LEU A 94 5.76 11.86 2.61
CA LEU A 94 6.72 12.52 3.48
C LEU A 94 6.40 12.28 4.96
N ALA A 95 5.12 12.27 5.36
CA ALA A 95 4.72 11.97 6.72
C ALA A 95 5.07 10.52 7.10
N ALA A 96 4.78 9.54 6.22
CA ALA A 96 5.22 8.15 6.40
C ALA A 96 6.75 8.04 6.46
N SER A 97 7.47 8.86 5.67
CA SER A 97 8.94 8.90 5.69
C SER A 97 9.48 9.40 7.02
N LYS A 98 8.90 10.46 7.58
CA LYS A 98 9.27 11.01 8.90
C LYS A 98 9.05 10.01 10.03
N LYS A 99 8.08 9.11 9.88
CA LYS A 99 7.82 7.98 10.81
C LYS A 99 8.74 6.77 10.59
N GLY A 100 9.62 6.79 9.59
CA GLY A 100 10.50 5.67 9.26
C GLY A 100 9.77 4.48 8.64
N TRP A 101 8.63 4.69 7.98
CA TRP A 101 7.80 3.62 7.40
C TRP A 101 8.14 3.30 5.93
N LEU A 102 8.94 4.14 5.27
CA LEU A 102 9.39 3.88 3.90
C LEU A 102 10.40 2.75 3.85
N ALA A 103 10.09 1.70 3.08
CA ALA A 103 10.99 0.57 2.86
C ALA A 103 12.11 0.86 1.83
N ASN A 104 11.93 1.90 0.99
CA ASN A 104 12.87 2.34 -0.04
C ASN A 104 13.11 3.85 0.05
N LYS A 105 14.11 4.37 -0.69
CA LYS A 105 14.50 5.80 -0.67
C LYS A 105 13.30 6.77 -0.67
N ILE A 106 13.43 7.81 0.14
CA ILE A 106 12.54 8.97 0.20
C ILE A 106 12.35 9.47 -1.24
N PRO A 107 11.11 9.72 -1.72
CA PRO A 107 10.93 10.39 -3.00
C PRO A 107 11.74 11.67 -2.97
N ASN A 108 12.64 11.84 -3.94
CA ASN A 108 13.40 13.06 -4.07
C ASN A 108 12.39 14.18 -4.36
N THR A 109 12.03 14.96 -3.34
CA THR A 109 11.13 16.11 -3.49
C THR A 109 11.88 17.17 -4.27
N LYS A 110 11.98 17.00 -5.59
CA LYS A 110 11.95 18.15 -6.48
C LYS A 110 10.53 18.68 -6.39
N VAL A 111 10.24 19.44 -5.33
CA VAL A 111 9.23 20.48 -5.40
C VAL A 111 9.67 21.31 -6.60
N LYS A 112 8.99 21.18 -7.74
CA LYS A 112 9.15 22.17 -8.80
C LYS A 112 8.71 23.48 -8.14
N PRO A 113 9.58 24.51 -8.02
CA PRO A 113 9.12 25.82 -7.58
C PRO A 113 7.94 26.20 -8.47
N GLY A 114 6.89 26.73 -7.84
CA GLY A 114 5.59 26.94 -8.45
C GLY A 114 5.73 27.58 -9.82
N ARG A 115 5.01 27.02 -10.80
CA ARG A 115 4.68 27.77 -12.00
C ARG A 115 3.57 28.73 -11.57
N CYS A 116 3.96 29.94 -11.14
CA CYS A 116 3.07 31.09 -11.26
C CYS A 116 2.62 31.15 -12.73
N SER A 117 1.30 31.13 -12.93
CA SER A 117 0.67 31.58 -14.18
C SER A 117 -0.05 32.86 -13.83
#